data_AF-A0A3D3LFD9-F1
#
_entry.id   AF-A0A3D3LFD9-F1
#
_cell.length_a   1.000
_cell.length_b   1.000
_cell.length_c   1.000
_cell.angle_alpha   90.00
_cell.angle_beta   90.00
_cell.angle_gamma   90.00
#
_symmetry.space_group_name_H-M   'P 1'
#
loop_
_entity.id
_entity.type
_entity.pdbx_description
1 polymer ?
#
loop_
_entity_poly.entity_id
_entity_poly.type
_entity_poly.pdbx_seq_one_letter_code
_entity_poly.pdbx_strand_id
1 'polypeptide(L)'
;MISRYNKTQFIKAVLFFLWGMFCCWLAYLFFRYAAAFLCAQFGLATPGYVPVLAGFLGLAAAWVTGYGRWKTGGGLFSYHESALYHDLDGETAGACVADFYAHRVTGPAYMLGQVFMAGPLSILRAWTLLRSRLPVTPGLEKALEDTLAMLQAANKWQGLDEYPANKKEILHLAQMDLIDFSAFKGAPRFKAR
;
A
#
# COMPACT_ATOMS: atom_id res chain seq x y z
N MET A 1 25.69 4.80 -2.07
CA MET A 1 24.42 4.13 -2.43
C MET A 1 23.47 3.82 -1.26
N ILE A 2 23.85 2.98 -0.28
CA ILE A 2 22.94 2.45 0.75
C ILE A 2 22.38 3.56 1.64
N SER A 3 23.24 4.49 2.06
CA SER A 3 22.83 5.62 2.92
C SER A 3 21.76 6.48 2.27
N ARG A 4 21.89 6.75 0.96
CA ARG A 4 20.90 7.52 0.19
C ARG A 4 19.58 6.76 0.11
N TYR A 5 19.61 5.47 -0.24
CA TYR A 5 18.41 4.63 -0.28
C TYR A 5 17.69 4.61 1.09
N ASN A 6 18.42 4.33 2.17
CA ASN A 6 17.87 4.28 3.52
C ASN A 6 17.25 5.61 3.96
N LYS A 7 17.87 6.75 3.62
CA LYS A 7 17.31 8.09 3.89
C LYS A 7 16.00 8.30 3.13
N THR A 8 15.96 7.96 1.85
CA THR A 8 14.73 8.08 1.04
C THR A 8 13.62 7.17 1.56
N GLN A 9 13.93 5.91 1.91
CA GLN A 9 12.95 4.99 2.50
C GLN A 9 12.40 5.51 3.82
N PHE A 10 13.28 6.05 4.68
CA PHE A 10 12.86 6.64 5.95
C PHE A 10 11.93 7.84 5.76
N ILE A 11 12.27 8.78 4.88
CA ILE A 11 11.41 9.94 4.58
C ILE A 11 10.04 9.48 4.05
N LYS A 12 10.02 8.54 3.10
CA LYS A 12 8.76 7.96 2.58
C LYS A 12 7.96 7.31 3.69
N ALA A 13 8.60 6.53 4.57
CA ALA A 13 7.92 5.89 5.69
C ALA A 13 7.28 6.91 6.64
N VAL A 14 7.99 7.99 6.97
CA VAL A 14 7.44 9.08 7.81
C VAL A 14 6.23 9.73 7.13
N LEU A 15 6.31 10.04 5.83
CA LEU A 15 5.20 10.63 5.09
C LEU A 15 3.97 9.70 5.06
N PHE A 16 4.16 8.41 4.75
CA PHE A 16 3.07 7.43 4.77
C PHE A 16 2.48 7.22 6.17
N PHE A 17 3.31 7.28 7.21
CA PHE A 17 2.85 7.17 8.59
C PHE A 17 2.00 8.36 8.99
N LEU A 18 2.46 9.59 8.73
CA LEU A 18 1.71 10.83 9.01
C LEU A 18 0.39 10.87 8.24
N TRP A 19 0.43 10.56 6.94
CA TRP A 19 -0.77 10.46 6.11
C TRP A 19 -1.75 9.40 6.63
N GLY A 20 -1.22 8.22 6.96
CA GLY A 20 -2.01 7.13 7.50
C GLY A 20 -2.70 7.47 8.84
N MET A 21 -1.98 8.15 9.74
CA MET A 21 -2.56 8.66 10.99
C MET A 21 -3.67 9.68 10.73
N PHE A 22 -3.46 10.60 9.79
CA PHE A 22 -4.46 11.60 9.42
C PHE A 22 -5.75 10.94 8.88
N CYS A 23 -5.63 9.96 7.98
CA CYS A 23 -6.78 9.21 7.47
C CYS A 23 -7.50 8.40 8.56
N CYS A 24 -6.74 7.76 9.47
CA CYS A 24 -7.31 7.06 10.63
C CYS A 24 -8.08 8.01 11.56
N TRP A 25 -7.55 9.21 11.78
CA TRP A 25 -8.22 10.24 12.57
C TRP A 25 -9.54 10.70 11.92
N LEU A 26 -9.53 10.94 10.59
CA LEU A 26 -10.75 11.25 9.85
C LEU A 26 -11.79 10.12 9.92
N ALA A 27 -11.36 8.87 9.79
CA ALA A 27 -12.25 7.72 9.93
C ALA A 27 -12.89 7.67 11.33
N TYR A 28 -12.08 7.85 12.39
CA TYR A 28 -12.58 7.92 13.76
C TYR A 28 -13.63 9.03 13.95
N LEU A 29 -13.35 10.24 13.46
CA LEU A 29 -14.30 11.35 13.55
C LEU A 29 -15.59 11.05 12.78
N PHE A 30 -15.48 10.49 11.58
CA PHE A 30 -16.64 10.11 10.79
C PHE A 30 -17.54 9.14 11.54
N PHE A 31 -17.02 8.02 12.03
CA PHE A 31 -17.83 7.03 12.75
C PHE A 31 -18.40 7.58 14.06
N ARG A 32 -17.64 8.40 14.77
CA ARG A 32 -18.12 9.08 15.99
C ARG A 32 -19.31 10.00 15.71
N TYR A 33 -19.17 10.91 14.75
CA TYR A 33 -20.22 11.90 14.46
C TYR A 33 -21.41 11.29 13.71
N ALA A 34 -21.18 10.31 12.83
CA ALA A 34 -22.26 9.57 12.19
C ALA A 34 -23.13 8.84 13.22
N ALA A 35 -22.52 8.17 14.21
CA ALA A 35 -23.26 7.52 15.29
C ALA A 35 -24.06 8.53 16.12
N ALA A 36 -23.45 9.65 16.52
CA ALA A 36 -24.15 10.70 17.28
C ALA A 36 -25.35 11.28 16.49
N PHE A 37 -25.15 11.54 15.19
CA PHE A 37 -26.20 12.06 14.31
C PHE A 37 -27.36 11.06 14.17
N LEU A 38 -27.06 9.78 13.95
CA LEU A 38 -28.08 8.74 13.87
C LEU A 38 -28.88 8.64 15.17
N CYS A 39 -28.22 8.60 16.33
CA CYS A 39 -28.91 8.55 17.63
C CYS A 39 -29.83 9.76 17.84
N ALA A 40 -29.40 10.96 17.44
CA ALA A 40 -30.21 12.17 17.52
C ALA A 40 -31.45 12.10 16.62
N GLN A 41 -31.30 11.60 15.38
CA GLN A 41 -32.43 11.44 14.44
C GLN A 41 -33.48 10.44 14.92
N PHE A 42 -33.05 9.40 15.66
CA PHE A 42 -33.98 8.43 16.27
C PHE A 42 -34.54 8.88 17.63
N GLY A 43 -34.22 10.11 18.09
CA GLY A 43 -34.67 10.60 19.40
C GLY A 43 -34.10 9.80 20.58
N LEU A 44 -33.02 9.05 20.37
CA LEU A 44 -32.39 8.24 21.40
C LEU A 44 -31.47 9.11 22.25
N ALA A 45 -31.80 9.26 23.53
CA ALA A 45 -30.91 9.88 24.52
C ALA A 45 -29.75 8.93 24.84
N THR A 46 -28.70 8.95 24.00
CA THR A 46 -27.52 8.11 24.23
C THR A 46 -26.52 8.78 25.17
N PRO A 47 -25.92 8.03 26.11
CA PRO A 47 -24.81 8.51 26.91
C PRO A 47 -23.63 8.99 26.05
N GLY A 48 -22.91 10.01 26.49
CA GLY A 48 -21.82 10.65 25.71
C GLY A 48 -20.66 9.73 25.32
N TYR A 49 -20.51 8.56 25.95
CA TYR A 49 -19.49 7.58 25.59
C TYR A 49 -19.87 6.73 24.36
N VAL A 50 -21.16 6.61 24.00
CA VAL A 50 -21.61 5.73 22.90
C VAL A 50 -21.01 6.16 21.54
N PRO A 51 -21.04 7.46 21.16
CA PRO A 51 -20.40 7.90 19.92
C PRO A 51 -18.88 7.70 19.92
N VAL A 52 -18.24 7.83 21.08
CA VAL A 52 -16.79 7.62 21.23
C VAL A 52 -16.45 6.15 20.97
N LEU A 53 -17.21 5.22 21.57
CA LEU A 53 -17.06 3.79 21.32
C LEU A 53 -17.31 3.43 19.85
N ALA A 54 -18.33 4.01 19.22
CA ALA A 54 -18.60 3.81 17.80
C ALA A 54 -17.42 4.26 16.91
N GLY A 55 -16.79 5.39 17.25
CA GLY A 55 -15.57 5.86 16.59
C GLY A 55 -14.43 4.84 16.65
N PHE A 56 -14.16 4.29 17.84
CA PHE A 56 -13.11 3.27 18.01
C PHE A 56 -13.46 1.94 17.34
N LEU A 57 -14.72 1.50 17.39
CA LEU A 57 -15.17 0.28 16.73
C LEU A 57 -15.06 0.39 15.20
N GLY A 58 -15.44 1.53 14.63
CA GLY A 58 -15.30 1.79 13.20
C GLY A 58 -13.82 1.82 12.77
N LEU A 59 -12.95 2.43 13.58
CA LEU A 59 -11.52 2.41 13.33
C LEU A 59 -10.94 0.99 13.43
N ALA A 60 -11.36 0.20 14.42
CA ALA A 60 -10.94 -1.19 14.57
C ALA A 60 -11.38 -2.04 13.36
N ALA A 61 -12.60 -1.86 12.88
CA ALA A 61 -13.10 -2.51 11.68
C ALA A 61 -12.24 -2.16 10.45
N ALA A 62 -11.96 -0.86 10.24
CA ALA A 62 -11.10 -0.39 9.15
C ALA A 62 -9.68 -0.98 9.22
N TRP A 63 -9.13 -1.15 10.42
CA TRP A 63 -7.83 -1.79 10.63
C TRP A 63 -7.85 -3.27 10.28
N VAL A 64 -8.87 -4.02 10.72
CA VAL A 64 -9.01 -5.45 10.41
C VAL A 64 -9.14 -5.66 8.90
N THR A 65 -9.98 -4.87 8.23
CA THR A 65 -10.16 -4.94 6.78
C THR A 65 -8.90 -4.52 6.03
N GLY A 66 -8.25 -3.44 6.46
CA GLY A 66 -6.99 -2.95 5.88
C GLY A 66 -5.86 -3.98 6.00
N TYR A 67 -5.72 -4.61 7.17
CA TYR A 67 -4.75 -5.67 7.39
C TYR A 67 -5.02 -6.91 6.54
N GLY A 68 -6.29 -7.31 6.43
CA GLY A 68 -6.71 -8.41 5.56
C GLY A 68 -6.31 -8.19 4.11
N ARG A 69 -6.61 -7.00 3.56
CA ARG A 69 -6.22 -6.65 2.18
C ARG A 69 -4.71 -6.60 1.99
N TRP A 70 -3.98 -6.04 2.96
CA TRP A 70 -2.52 -6.01 2.90
C TRP A 70 -1.92 -7.41 2.86
N LYS A 71 -2.45 -8.36 3.64
CA LYS A 71 -2.01 -9.76 3.65
C LYS A 71 -2.25 -10.47 2.31
N THR A 72 -3.34 -10.17 1.61
CA THR A 72 -3.64 -10.78 0.30
C THR A 72 -2.88 -10.13 -0.85
N GLY A 73 -1.92 -9.23 -0.58
CA GLY A 73 -1.20 -8.47 -1.61
C GLY A 73 -2.05 -7.38 -2.27
N GLY A 74 -3.24 -7.10 -1.74
CA GLY A 74 -4.11 -6.02 -2.18
C GLY A 74 -3.59 -4.69 -1.67
N GLY A 75 -2.78 -4.00 -2.49
CA GLY A 75 -2.40 -2.61 -2.27
C GLY A 75 -3.55 -1.65 -2.57
N LEU A 76 -3.34 -0.35 -2.30
CA LEU A 76 -4.13 0.71 -2.90
C LEU A 76 -3.99 0.57 -4.43
N PHE A 77 -4.94 -0.08 -5.09
CA PHE A 77 -5.12 0.07 -6.53
C PHE A 77 -5.20 1.57 -6.78
N SER A 78 -4.37 2.06 -7.69
CA SER A 78 -4.31 3.48 -7.97
C SER A 78 -5.73 3.95 -8.28
N TYR A 79 -6.14 5.12 -7.77
CA TYR A 79 -7.44 5.70 -8.11
C TYR A 79 -7.64 5.81 -9.64
N HIS A 80 -6.53 5.88 -10.40
CA HIS A 80 -6.51 5.82 -11.86
C HIS A 80 -6.78 4.43 -12.44
N GLU A 81 -6.44 3.35 -11.72
CA GLU A 81 -6.75 1.97 -12.15
C GLU A 81 -8.23 1.68 -11.87
N SER A 82 -8.75 2.02 -10.68
CA SER A 82 -10.16 1.71 -10.39
C SER A 82 -11.18 2.63 -11.08
N ALA A 83 -10.83 3.86 -11.47
CA ALA A 83 -11.75 4.72 -12.22
C ALA A 83 -11.81 4.39 -13.73
N LEU A 84 -10.84 3.63 -14.25
CA LEU A 84 -10.77 3.22 -15.67
C LEU A 84 -11.12 1.74 -15.90
N TYR A 85 -11.23 0.92 -14.84
CA TYR A 85 -11.67 -0.48 -14.92
C TYR A 85 -13.19 -0.64 -14.65
N HIS A 86 -14.01 0.25 -15.20
CA HIS A 86 -15.45 0.01 -15.37
C HIS A 86 -15.71 -0.75 -16.68
N ASP A 87 -15.03 -1.88 -16.86
CA ASP A 87 -15.44 -2.91 -17.82
C ASP A 87 -15.89 -4.12 -17.00
N LEU A 88 -17.06 -3.97 -16.37
CA LEU A 88 -17.82 -5.08 -15.84
C LEU A 88 -18.52 -5.73 -17.04
N ASP A 89 -17.79 -6.64 -17.68
CA ASP A 89 -18.32 -7.55 -18.69
C ASP A 89 -19.41 -8.41 -18.04
N GLY A 90 -20.67 -8.03 -18.26
CA GLY A 90 -21.81 -8.58 -17.53
C GLY A 90 -23.10 -7.81 -17.79
N GLU A 91 -23.47 -7.64 -19.06
CA GLU A 91 -24.73 -6.99 -19.47
C GLU A 91 -25.96 -7.74 -18.93
N THR A 92 -26.54 -7.22 -17.85
CA THR A 92 -27.96 -7.43 -17.54
C THR A 92 -28.60 -6.06 -17.28
N ALA A 93 -29.77 -5.80 -17.87
CA ALA A 93 -30.45 -4.51 -17.77
C ALA A 93 -30.77 -4.10 -16.31
N GLY A 94 -30.89 -5.08 -15.39
CA GLY A 94 -30.99 -4.83 -13.95
C GLY A 94 -29.69 -4.36 -13.29
N ALA A 95 -28.53 -4.81 -13.78
CA ALA A 95 -27.22 -4.33 -13.33
C ALA A 95 -27.02 -2.87 -13.74
N CYS A 96 -27.41 -2.46 -14.95
CA CYS A 96 -27.27 -1.08 -15.42
C CYS A 96 -28.10 -0.07 -14.59
N VAL A 97 -29.31 -0.45 -14.16
CA VAL A 97 -30.17 0.39 -13.30
C VAL A 97 -29.67 0.42 -11.85
N ALA A 98 -29.22 -0.72 -11.31
CA ALA A 98 -28.59 -0.80 -10.01
C ALA A 98 -27.28 -0.01 -9.98
N ASP A 99 -26.50 -0.04 -11.07
CA ASP A 99 -25.26 0.69 -11.25
C ASP A 99 -25.53 2.20 -11.34
N PHE A 100 -26.54 2.64 -12.10
CA PHE A 100 -26.91 4.06 -12.21
C PHE A 100 -27.35 4.68 -10.86
N TYR A 101 -28.13 3.96 -10.04
CA TYR A 101 -28.53 4.41 -8.71
C TYR A 101 -27.45 4.21 -7.65
N ALA A 102 -26.64 3.15 -7.77
CA ALA A 102 -25.46 2.95 -6.94
C ALA A 102 -24.51 4.13 -7.15
N HIS A 103 -24.15 4.52 -8.37
CA HIS A 103 -23.17 5.58 -8.62
C HIS A 103 -23.44 6.92 -7.91
N ARG A 104 -24.71 7.33 -7.76
CA ARG A 104 -25.08 8.62 -7.12
C ARG A 104 -25.00 8.62 -5.59
N VAL A 105 -25.24 7.47 -4.95
CA VAL A 105 -25.21 7.33 -3.47
C VAL A 105 -23.92 6.65 -3.00
N THR A 106 -23.33 5.78 -3.84
CA THR A 106 -22.11 5.04 -3.55
C THR A 106 -20.84 5.80 -3.89
N GLY A 107 -20.85 6.83 -4.75
CA GLY A 107 -19.64 7.59 -5.06
C GLY A 107 -18.97 8.18 -3.81
N PRO A 108 -19.67 9.02 -3.02
CA PRO A 108 -19.14 9.55 -1.77
C PRO A 108 -18.82 8.45 -0.74
N ALA A 109 -19.67 7.44 -0.61
CA ALA A 109 -19.45 6.32 0.32
C ALA A 109 -18.22 5.48 -0.06
N TYR A 110 -17.97 5.29 -1.36
CA TYR A 110 -16.82 4.60 -1.91
C TYR A 110 -15.54 5.42 -1.71
N MET A 111 -15.58 6.73 -1.97
CA MET A 111 -14.45 7.61 -1.67
C MET A 111 -14.14 7.63 -0.17
N LEU A 112 -15.15 7.71 0.70
CA LEU A 112 -14.95 7.62 2.15
C LEU A 112 -14.38 6.27 2.56
N GLY A 113 -14.88 5.17 1.99
CA GLY A 113 -14.33 3.82 2.20
C GLY A 113 -12.87 3.72 1.78
N GLN A 114 -12.50 4.29 0.63
CA GLN A 114 -11.11 4.37 0.15
C GLN A 114 -10.24 5.19 1.10
N VAL A 115 -10.70 6.36 1.57
CA VAL A 115 -9.96 7.19 2.54
C VAL A 115 -9.77 6.46 3.87
N PHE A 116 -10.80 5.79 4.39
CA PHE A 116 -10.73 5.07 5.66
C PHE A 116 -9.80 3.86 5.56
N MET A 117 -9.81 3.16 4.43
CA MET A 117 -8.88 2.06 4.14
C MET A 117 -7.45 2.54 3.89
N ALA A 118 -7.28 3.73 3.31
CA ALA A 118 -5.97 4.32 3.05
C ALA A 118 -5.18 4.56 4.34
N GLY A 119 -5.85 4.82 5.47
CA GLY A 119 -5.20 5.00 6.77
C GLY A 119 -4.36 3.79 7.21
N PRO A 120 -4.99 2.65 7.56
CA PRO A 120 -4.29 1.44 7.96
C PRO A 120 -3.29 0.94 6.90
N LEU A 121 -3.66 0.98 5.61
CA LEU A 121 -2.77 0.56 4.52
C LEU A 121 -1.51 1.42 4.43
N SER A 122 -1.61 2.74 4.61
CA SER A 122 -0.45 3.63 4.59
C SER A 122 0.47 3.39 5.79
N ILE A 123 -0.09 3.12 6.98
CA ILE A 123 0.70 2.78 8.17
C ILE A 123 1.44 1.44 7.97
N LEU A 124 0.75 0.42 7.45
CA LEU A 124 1.37 -0.87 7.11
C LEU A 124 2.45 -0.70 6.04
N ARG A 125 2.22 0.16 5.04
CA ARG A 125 3.24 0.50 4.03
C ARG A 125 4.44 1.19 4.66
N ALA A 126 4.24 2.15 5.55
CA ALA A 126 5.34 2.79 6.29
C ALA A 126 6.17 1.75 7.06
N TRP A 127 5.52 0.80 7.72
CA TRP A 127 6.19 -0.30 8.40
C TRP A 127 7.02 -1.17 7.44
N THR A 128 6.48 -1.52 6.27
CA THR A 128 7.23 -2.28 5.26
C THR A 128 8.46 -1.53 4.74
N LEU A 129 8.36 -0.21 4.56
CA LEU A 129 9.47 0.63 4.10
C LEU A 129 10.58 0.74 5.16
N LEU A 130 10.22 0.75 6.45
CA LEU A 130 11.20 0.69 7.54
C LEU A 130 11.89 -0.66 7.61
N ARG A 131 11.14 -1.75 7.45
CA ARG A 131 11.68 -3.12 7.45
C ARG A 131 12.53 -3.43 6.22
N SER A 132 12.29 -2.76 5.10
CA SER A 132 13.06 -2.91 3.86
C SER A 132 14.37 -2.10 3.84
N ARG A 133 14.76 -1.46 4.95
CA ARG A 133 16.06 -0.80 5.01
C ARG A 133 17.21 -1.81 4.91
N LEU A 134 18.25 -1.43 4.18
CA LEU A 134 19.44 -2.24 4.03
C LEU A 134 20.39 -2.05 5.24
N PRO A 135 21.04 -3.11 5.73
CA PRO A 135 22.02 -2.99 6.80
C PRO A 135 23.22 -2.15 6.33
N VAL A 136 23.73 -1.30 7.21
CA VAL A 136 24.94 -0.50 6.95
C VAL A 136 26.13 -1.26 7.52
N THR A 137 26.63 -2.23 6.77
CA THR A 137 27.83 -3.00 7.12
C THR A 137 29.03 -2.52 6.31
N PRO A 138 30.23 -2.45 6.90
CA PRO A 138 31.45 -2.11 6.17
C PRO A 138 31.66 -3.11 5.02
N GLY A 139 31.97 -2.61 3.82
CA GLY A 139 32.23 -3.44 2.64
C GLY A 139 31.00 -3.82 1.80
N LEU A 140 29.77 -3.80 2.35
CA LEU A 140 28.57 -4.13 1.57
C LEU A 140 28.31 -3.10 0.45
N GLU A 141 28.54 -1.82 0.74
CA GLU A 141 28.37 -0.77 -0.26
C GLU A 141 29.33 -0.96 -1.44
N LYS A 142 30.60 -1.27 -1.16
CA LYS A 142 31.59 -1.59 -2.19
C LYS A 142 31.21 -2.86 -2.95
N ALA A 143 30.79 -3.92 -2.26
CA ALA A 143 30.35 -5.17 -2.92
C ALA A 143 29.15 -4.95 -3.85
N LEU A 144 28.21 -4.07 -3.48
CA LEU A 144 27.09 -3.70 -4.33
C LEU A 144 27.53 -2.88 -5.55
N GLU A 145 28.48 -1.95 -5.37
CA GLU A 145 29.04 -1.16 -6.47
C GLU A 145 29.82 -2.05 -7.45
N ASP A 146 30.67 -2.95 -6.95
CA ASP A 146 31.42 -3.92 -7.76
C ASP A 146 30.46 -4.85 -8.52
N THR A 147 29.40 -5.34 -7.85
CA THR A 147 28.37 -6.18 -8.48
C THR A 147 27.61 -5.40 -9.54
N LEU A 148 27.23 -4.15 -9.28
CA LEU A 148 26.51 -3.32 -10.25
C LEU A 148 27.37 -3.06 -11.50
N ALA A 149 28.65 -2.71 -11.32
CA ALA A 149 29.58 -2.50 -12.43
C ALA A 149 29.76 -3.77 -13.27
N MET A 150 29.86 -4.93 -12.63
CA MET A 150 29.92 -6.23 -13.29
C MET A 150 28.64 -6.51 -14.11
N LEU A 151 27.46 -6.23 -13.56
CA LEU A 151 26.19 -6.41 -14.27
C LEU A 151 26.02 -5.43 -15.45
N GLN A 152 26.46 -4.19 -15.29
CA GLN A 152 26.46 -3.18 -16.35
C GLN A 152 27.40 -3.54 -17.49
N ALA A 153 28.59 -4.08 -17.17
CA ALA A 153 29.53 -4.57 -18.17
C ALA A 153 28.95 -5.73 -19.00
N ALA A 154 28.13 -6.59 -18.37
CA ALA A 154 27.48 -7.70 -19.06
C ALA A 154 26.29 -7.26 -19.95
N ASN A 155 25.57 -6.18 -19.59
CA ASN A 155 24.47 -5.54 -20.34
C ASN A 155 23.43 -6.50 -20.98
N LYS A 156 23.15 -7.62 -20.34
CA LYS A 156 22.23 -8.64 -20.86
C LYS A 156 21.35 -9.21 -19.74
N TRP A 157 20.21 -9.79 -20.12
CA TRP A 157 19.33 -10.50 -19.19
C TRP A 157 20.00 -11.77 -18.66
N GLN A 158 20.27 -11.81 -17.36
CA GLN A 158 20.97 -12.89 -16.67
C GLN A 158 20.06 -13.55 -15.65
N GLY A 159 20.26 -14.84 -15.41
CA GLY A 159 19.62 -15.58 -14.34
C GLY A 159 20.35 -15.42 -13.01
N LEU A 160 19.62 -15.56 -11.90
CA LEU A 160 20.20 -15.52 -10.55
C LEU A 160 21.18 -16.68 -10.28
N ASP A 161 21.04 -17.78 -11.01
CA ASP A 161 21.90 -18.96 -10.86
C ASP A 161 23.27 -18.79 -11.51
N GLU A 162 23.44 -17.79 -12.38
CA GLU A 162 24.75 -17.44 -12.95
C GLU A 162 25.69 -16.80 -11.91
N TYR A 163 25.14 -16.33 -10.78
CA TYR A 163 25.88 -15.55 -9.76
C TYR A 163 25.62 -16.06 -8.33
N PRO A 164 26.00 -17.31 -8.00
CA PRO A 164 25.71 -17.89 -6.68
C PRO A 164 26.35 -17.12 -5.51
N ALA A 165 27.52 -16.53 -5.73
CA ALA A 165 28.24 -15.75 -4.71
C ALA A 165 27.64 -14.36 -4.45
N ASN A 166 26.96 -13.77 -5.46
CA ASN A 166 26.48 -12.38 -5.42
C ASN A 166 24.95 -12.30 -5.31
N LYS A 167 24.26 -13.42 -5.00
CA LYS A 167 22.79 -13.48 -4.97
C LYS A 167 22.19 -12.41 -4.05
N LYS A 168 22.81 -12.17 -2.91
CA LYS A 168 22.34 -11.21 -1.91
C LYS A 168 22.46 -9.77 -2.42
N GLU A 169 23.58 -9.44 -3.04
CA GLU A 169 23.88 -8.14 -3.61
C GLU A 169 22.93 -7.82 -4.76
N ILE A 170 22.68 -8.80 -5.65
CA ILE A 170 21.73 -8.67 -6.76
C ILE A 170 20.31 -8.39 -6.23
N LEU A 171 19.86 -9.11 -5.19
CA LEU A 171 18.56 -8.86 -4.58
C LEU A 171 18.46 -7.46 -3.96
N HIS A 172 19.53 -6.97 -3.33
CA HIS A 172 19.59 -5.61 -2.81
C HIS A 172 19.60 -4.56 -3.92
N LEU A 173 20.29 -4.80 -5.03
CA LEU A 173 20.26 -3.93 -6.22
C LEU A 173 18.86 -3.86 -6.83
N ALA A 174 18.16 -4.99 -6.93
CA ALA A 174 16.77 -5.04 -7.40
C ALA A 174 15.84 -4.27 -6.44
N GLN A 175 16.03 -4.45 -5.13
CA GLN A 175 15.28 -3.73 -4.10
C GLN A 175 15.50 -2.21 -4.12
N MET A 176 16.66 -1.76 -4.61
CA MET A 176 17.00 -0.35 -4.83
C MET A 176 16.53 0.19 -6.18
N ASP A 177 15.89 -0.63 -7.03
CA ASP A 177 15.45 -0.28 -8.39
C ASP A 177 16.61 0.18 -9.30
N LEU A 178 17.80 -0.39 -9.08
CA LEU A 178 19.01 -0.13 -9.88
C LEU A 178 19.21 -1.15 -11.00
N ILE A 179 18.51 -2.27 -10.91
CA ILE A 179 18.44 -3.30 -11.95
C ILE A 179 16.98 -3.64 -12.18
N ASP A 180 16.62 -3.92 -13.43
CA ASP A 180 15.29 -4.40 -13.77
C ASP A 180 15.19 -5.88 -13.44
N PHE A 181 14.06 -6.28 -12.87
CA PHE A 181 13.77 -7.65 -12.49
C PHE A 181 12.53 -8.15 -13.24
N SER A 182 12.59 -9.36 -13.79
CA SER A 182 11.49 -9.99 -14.49
C SER A 182 11.43 -11.49 -14.18
N ALA A 183 10.22 -11.98 -13.90
CA ALA A 183 9.95 -13.40 -13.76
C ALA A 183 9.60 -13.97 -15.14
N PHE A 184 10.59 -14.36 -15.93
CA PHE A 184 10.37 -14.98 -17.24
C PHE A 184 10.32 -16.50 -17.09
N LYS A 185 9.17 -17.12 -17.43
CA LYS A 185 8.95 -18.58 -17.36
C LYS A 185 9.25 -19.18 -15.97
N GLY A 186 8.92 -18.44 -14.89
CA GLY A 186 9.12 -18.90 -13.52
C GLY A 186 10.55 -18.80 -12.99
N ALA A 187 11.52 -18.40 -13.80
CA ALA A 187 12.89 -18.15 -13.37
C ALA A 187 13.16 -16.64 -13.19
N PRO A 188 13.76 -16.20 -12.07
CA PRO A 188 14.09 -14.80 -11.84
C PRO A 188 15.24 -14.38 -12.77
N ARG A 189 14.99 -13.37 -13.62
CA ARG A 189 15.99 -12.75 -14.50
C ARG A 189 16.13 -11.28 -14.18
N PHE A 190 17.33 -10.74 -14.38
CA PHE A 190 17.60 -9.32 -14.18
C PHE A 190 18.51 -8.75 -15.27
N LYS A 191 18.46 -7.42 -15.40
CA LYS A 191 19.33 -6.65 -16.28
C LYS A 191 19.68 -5.34 -15.58
N ALA A 192 20.95 -4.92 -15.64
CA ALA A 192 21.32 -3.59 -15.17
C ALA A 192 20.71 -2.50 -16.05
N ARG A 193 20.31 -1.39 -15.42
CA ARG A 193 19.90 -0.16 -16.11
C ARG A 193 21.12 0.61 -16.62
#